data_AF-A0A6J7I0H9-F1
#
_entry.id   AF-A0A6J7I0H9-F1
#
_cell.length_a   1.000
_cell.length_b   1.000
_cell.length_c   1.000
_cell.angle_alpha   90.00
_cell.angle_beta   90.00
_cell.angle_gamma   90.00
#
_symmetry.space_group_name_H-M   'P 1'
#
loop_
_entity.id
_entity.type
_entity.pdbx_description
1 polymer ?
#
loop_
_entity_poly.entity_id
_entity_poly.type
_entity_poly.pdbx_seq_one_letter_code
_entity_poly.pdbx_strand_id
1 'polypeptide(L)'
;MAGPAAVQQVRGSEFLATLNAGGDTIPGIAYTVIATRYDEVTTPYGSTFLTAGPGATVRNITIQDGCEIDFDDHLSLSYSPRVQAYVLRALGSSVLVPCLPRAPLL
;
A
#
# COMPACT_ATOMS: atom_id res chain seq x y z
N MET A 1 8.44 19.08 -17.84
CA MET A 1 8.68 17.68 -18.24
C MET A 1 8.81 16.84 -16.98
N ALA A 2 8.20 15.66 -16.95
CA ALA A 2 8.37 14.72 -15.84
C ALA A 2 9.81 14.17 -15.82
N GLY A 3 10.39 13.96 -14.62
CA GLY A 3 11.71 13.36 -14.49
C GLY A 3 11.70 11.86 -14.81
N PRO A 4 12.88 11.22 -14.97
CA PRO A 4 12.96 9.80 -15.36
C PRO A 4 12.15 8.86 -14.46
N ALA A 5 12.19 9.04 -13.13
CA ALA A 5 11.46 8.22 -12.18
C ALA A 5 9.93 8.35 -12.31
N ALA A 6 9.43 9.54 -12.68
CA ALA A 6 8.01 9.75 -12.91
C ALA A 6 7.55 9.00 -14.17
N VAL A 7 8.37 8.96 -15.24
CA VAL A 7 8.09 8.18 -16.46
C VAL A 7 8.10 6.68 -16.17
N GLN A 8 9.07 6.21 -15.37
CA GLN A 8 9.19 4.79 -15.04
C GLN A 8 8.01 4.25 -14.22
N GLN A 9 7.37 5.08 -13.40
CA GLN A 9 6.20 4.68 -12.60
C GLN A 9 4.87 4.71 -13.36
N VAL A 10 4.85 5.20 -14.61
CA VAL A 10 3.63 5.21 -15.43
C VAL A 10 3.22 3.77 -15.75
N ARG A 11 1.92 3.47 -15.58
CA ARG A 11 1.33 2.17 -15.95
C ARG A 11 1.67 1.82 -17.40
N GLY A 12 2.23 0.63 -17.60
CA GLY A 12 2.63 0.14 -18.92
C GLY A 12 4.02 0.61 -19.38
N SER A 13 4.80 1.25 -18.51
CA SER A 13 6.21 1.52 -18.77
C SER A 13 7.00 0.22 -18.96
N GLU A 14 8.07 0.27 -19.76
CA GLU A 14 9.01 -0.85 -19.92
C GLU A 14 9.60 -1.26 -18.56
N PHE A 15 9.88 -0.27 -17.70
CA PHE A 15 10.40 -0.51 -16.35
C PHE A 15 9.46 -1.39 -15.50
N LEU A 16 8.16 -1.05 -15.42
CA LEU A 16 7.19 -1.87 -14.69
C LEU A 16 6.98 -3.24 -15.34
N ALA A 17 7.00 -3.32 -16.67
CA ALA A 17 6.91 -4.58 -17.38
C ALA A 17 8.08 -5.51 -17.04
N THR A 18 9.31 -4.99 -16.97
CA THR A 18 10.49 -5.75 -16.54
C THR A 18 10.42 -6.12 -15.06
N LEU A 19 10.07 -5.16 -14.18
CA LEU A 19 10.00 -5.38 -12.73
C LEU A 19 9.01 -6.49 -12.36
N ASN A 20 7.83 -6.50 -12.99
CA ASN A 20 6.73 -7.39 -12.62
C ASN A 20 6.75 -8.73 -13.40
N ALA A 21 7.72 -8.95 -14.29
CA ALA A 21 7.75 -10.14 -15.15
C ALA A 21 7.86 -11.46 -14.37
N GLY A 22 8.46 -11.43 -13.17
CA GLY A 22 8.59 -12.59 -12.28
C GLY A 22 7.42 -12.81 -11.32
N GLY A 23 6.38 -11.97 -11.40
CA GLY A 23 5.33 -11.89 -10.38
C GLY A 23 5.72 -11.00 -9.19
N ASP A 24 4.77 -10.82 -8.28
CA ASP A 24 4.82 -9.76 -7.26
C ASP A 24 5.72 -10.08 -6.05
N THR A 25 6.02 -11.36 -5.81
CA THR A 25 6.60 -11.81 -4.53
C THR A 25 7.69 -12.87 -4.70
N ILE A 26 8.64 -12.86 -3.77
CA ILE A 26 9.71 -13.87 -3.66
C ILE A 26 9.32 -14.91 -2.59
N PRO A 27 9.55 -16.22 -2.83
CA PRO A 27 9.26 -17.26 -1.85
C PRO A 27 9.99 -17.03 -0.51
N GLY A 28 9.31 -17.33 0.60
CA GLY A 28 9.84 -17.19 1.96
C GLY A 28 9.69 -15.80 2.59
N ILE A 29 9.17 -14.80 1.83
CA ILE A 29 8.93 -13.45 2.36
C ILE A 29 7.44 -13.27 2.69
N ALA A 30 7.17 -12.62 3.83
CA ALA A 30 5.85 -12.15 4.22
C ALA A 30 5.72 -10.66 3.86
N TYR A 31 4.82 -10.34 2.94
CA TYR A 31 4.53 -8.99 2.48
C TYR A 31 3.26 -8.45 3.16
N THR A 32 3.31 -7.21 3.63
CA THR A 32 2.11 -6.47 4.05
C THR A 32 2.04 -5.18 3.23
N VAL A 33 0.93 -4.99 2.54
CA VAL A 33 0.64 -3.78 1.76
C VAL A 33 -0.53 -3.06 2.42
N ILE A 34 -0.36 -1.77 2.68
CA ILE A 34 -1.37 -0.92 3.33
C ILE A 34 -1.72 0.19 2.35
N ALA A 35 -3.00 0.29 1.98
CA ALA A 35 -3.50 1.20 0.97
C ALA A 35 -4.73 1.97 1.48
N THR A 36 -5.02 3.08 0.82
CA THR A 36 -6.23 3.88 1.05
C THR A 36 -7.09 3.93 -0.21
N ARG A 37 -8.41 3.86 -0.07
CA ARG A 37 -9.35 4.03 -1.19
C ARG A 37 -9.32 5.45 -1.76
N TYR A 38 -8.78 6.40 -0.99
CA TYR A 38 -8.69 7.81 -1.34
C TYR A 38 -7.37 8.18 -2.03
N ASP A 39 -6.54 7.20 -2.40
CA ASP A 39 -5.27 7.46 -3.08
C ASP A 39 -5.51 8.04 -4.48
N GLU A 40 -5.03 9.25 -4.68
CA GLU A 40 -5.16 10.06 -5.88
C GLU A 40 -3.93 10.00 -6.79
N VAL A 41 -2.83 9.39 -6.33
CA VAL A 41 -1.57 9.26 -7.07
C VAL A 41 -1.48 7.91 -7.76
N THR A 42 -1.78 6.82 -7.06
CA THR A 42 -1.72 5.44 -7.57
C THR A 42 -3.11 4.93 -7.91
N THR A 43 -3.67 5.37 -9.04
CA THR A 43 -5.06 5.05 -9.42
C THR A 43 -5.14 3.97 -10.53
N PRO A 44 -6.04 2.97 -10.39
CA PRO A 44 -6.88 2.68 -9.22
C PRO A 44 -6.05 2.17 -8.03
N TYR A 45 -6.42 2.54 -6.79
CA TYR A 45 -5.64 2.22 -5.58
C TYR A 45 -5.32 0.73 -5.42
N GLY A 46 -6.24 -0.15 -5.85
CA GLY A 46 -6.04 -1.60 -5.83
C GLY A 46 -4.85 -2.09 -6.66
N SER A 47 -4.31 -1.25 -7.56
CA SER A 47 -3.08 -1.55 -8.30
C SER A 47 -1.81 -1.62 -7.43
N THR A 48 -1.87 -1.10 -6.20
CA THR A 48 -0.77 -1.20 -5.22
C THR A 48 -0.68 -2.58 -4.56
N PHE A 49 -1.78 -3.35 -4.56
CA PHE A 49 -1.85 -4.65 -3.90
C PHE A 49 -1.05 -5.71 -4.64
N LEU A 50 -0.45 -6.61 -3.87
CA LEU A 50 0.35 -7.72 -4.40
C LEU A 50 -0.47 -9.01 -4.43
N THR A 51 -0.15 -9.88 -5.37
CA THR A 51 -0.65 -11.25 -5.46
C THR A 51 0.41 -12.21 -4.92
N ALA A 52 0.05 -13.03 -3.93
CA ALA A 52 1.00 -14.00 -3.37
C ALA A 52 1.38 -15.05 -4.42
N GLY A 53 2.67 -15.09 -4.78
CA GLY A 53 3.27 -16.18 -5.52
C GLY A 53 3.56 -17.39 -4.62
N PRO A 54 4.00 -18.52 -5.21
CA PRO A 54 4.28 -19.74 -4.47
C PRO A 54 5.27 -19.53 -3.32
N GLY A 55 4.91 -19.99 -2.12
CA GLY A 55 5.77 -19.91 -0.93
C GLY A 55 5.92 -18.51 -0.33
N ALA A 56 5.23 -17.50 -0.85
CA ALA A 56 5.13 -16.17 -0.24
C ALA A 56 3.80 -16.02 0.51
N THR A 57 3.75 -15.07 1.44
CA THR A 57 2.49 -14.66 2.08
C THR A 57 2.27 -13.18 1.80
N VAL A 58 1.05 -12.80 1.40
CA VAL A 58 0.67 -11.40 1.21
C VAL A 58 -0.52 -11.07 2.10
N ARG A 59 -0.44 -9.91 2.76
CA ARG A 59 -1.56 -9.28 3.46
C ARG A 59 -1.80 -7.90 2.89
N ASN A 60 -2.82 -7.78 2.04
CA ASN A 60 -3.30 -6.50 1.52
C ASN A 60 -4.33 -5.92 2.49
N ILE A 61 -4.19 -4.64 2.83
CA ILE A 61 -5.01 -3.95 3.82
C ILE A 61 -5.49 -2.64 3.21
N THR A 62 -6.81 -2.43 3.20
CA THR A 62 -7.41 -1.12 2.95
C THR A 62 -7.71 -0.46 4.29
N ILE A 63 -7.17 0.73 4.56
CA ILE A 63 -7.28 1.33 5.90
C ILE A 63 -8.73 1.69 6.28
N GLN A 64 -9.61 1.93 5.30
CA GLN A 64 -11.02 2.18 5.55
C GLN A 64 -11.77 0.94 6.07
N ASP A 65 -11.23 -0.27 5.89
CA ASP A 65 -11.87 -1.50 6.37
C ASP A 65 -11.90 -1.49 7.91
N GLY A 66 -13.10 -1.31 8.47
CA GLY A 66 -13.30 -1.15 9.91
C GLY A 66 -12.99 0.25 10.45
N CYS A 67 -12.83 1.26 9.57
CA CYS A 67 -12.79 2.68 9.94
C CYS A 67 -13.12 3.60 8.76
N GLU A 68 -14.40 3.72 8.40
CA GLU A 68 -14.86 4.55 7.26
C GLU A 68 -14.77 6.06 7.52
N ILE A 69 -14.37 6.49 8.72
CA ILE A 69 -14.11 7.90 9.07
C ILE A 69 -12.64 8.30 8.90
N ASP A 70 -11.81 7.37 8.41
CA ASP A 70 -10.41 7.61 8.09
C ASP A 70 -10.28 7.95 6.61
N PHE A 71 -10.11 9.24 6.32
CA PHE A 71 -9.95 9.78 4.96
C PHE A 71 -8.48 10.10 4.61
N ASP A 72 -7.50 9.46 5.28
CA ASP A 72 -6.09 9.61 4.91
C ASP A 72 -5.90 9.29 3.41
N ASP A 73 -5.23 10.18 2.69
CA ASP A 73 -4.88 10.08 1.27
C ASP A 73 -3.45 9.54 1.05
N HIS A 74 -2.92 9.65 -0.18
CA HIS A 74 -1.59 9.13 -0.52
C HIS A 74 -0.48 9.62 0.42
N LEU A 75 -0.43 10.93 0.71
CA LEU A 75 0.62 11.50 1.55
C LEU A 75 0.34 11.28 3.04
N SER A 76 -0.92 11.31 3.44
CA SER A 76 -1.35 11.22 4.83
C SER A 76 -1.08 9.84 5.44
N LEU A 77 -1.08 8.77 4.62
CA LEU A 77 -0.74 7.41 5.04
C LEU A 77 0.57 7.33 5.83
N SER A 78 1.59 8.10 5.44
CA SER A 78 2.91 8.09 6.09
C SER A 78 2.90 8.60 7.55
N TYR A 79 1.88 9.39 7.92
CA TYR A 79 1.70 9.96 9.26
C TYR A 79 0.51 9.35 10.01
N SER A 80 -0.13 8.32 9.46
CA SER A 80 -1.35 7.73 10.00
C SER A 80 -1.06 6.82 11.20
N PRO A 81 -1.66 7.07 12.38
CA PRO A 81 -1.55 6.17 13.53
C PRO A 81 -2.12 4.77 13.22
N ARG A 82 -3.12 4.69 12.34
CA ARG A 82 -3.73 3.43 11.91
C ARG A 82 -2.76 2.61 11.06
N VAL A 83 -2.09 3.25 10.10
CA VAL A 83 -1.03 2.63 9.29
C VAL A 83 0.13 2.16 10.18
N GLN A 84 0.60 3.02 11.09
CA GLN A 84 1.66 2.68 12.04
C GLN A 84 1.31 1.44 12.87
N ALA A 85 0.07 1.33 13.36
CA ALA A 85 -0.39 0.14 14.08
C ALA A 85 -0.39 -1.13 13.20
N TYR A 86 -0.77 -1.03 11.92
CA TYR A 86 -0.66 -2.16 10.99
C TYR A 86 0.78 -2.56 10.70
N VAL A 87 1.70 -1.60 10.56
CA VAL A 87 3.14 -1.85 10.41
C VAL A 87 3.68 -2.58 11.64
N LEU A 88 3.37 -2.10 12.85
CA LEU A 88 3.77 -2.75 14.09
C LEU A 88 3.23 -4.18 14.19
N ARG A 89 1.98 -4.43 13.79
CA ARG A 89 1.42 -5.79 13.71
C ARG A 89 2.15 -6.67 12.70
N ALA A 90 2.52 -6.14 11.54
CA ALA A 90 3.31 -6.87 10.54
C ALA A 90 4.70 -7.25 11.06
N LEU A 91 5.28 -6.41 11.93
CA LEU A 91 6.56 -6.65 12.62
C LEU A 91 6.42 -7.51 13.90
N GLY A 92 5.24 -8.07 14.17
CA GLY A 92 5.02 -9.01 15.28
C GLY A 92 4.54 -8.40 16.60
N SER A 93 4.26 -7.08 16.64
CA SER A 93 3.73 -6.45 17.85
C SER A 93 2.22 -6.63 18.00
N SER A 94 1.76 -6.88 19.23
CA SER A 94 0.33 -6.93 19.55
C SER A 94 -0.20 -5.57 20.00
N VAL A 95 -0.47 -4.69 19.03
CA VAL A 95 -1.05 -3.35 19.27
C VAL A 95 -2.49 -3.25 18.80
N LEU A 96 -3.29 -2.37 19.42
CA LEU A 96 -4.61 -2.01 18.91
C LEU A 96 -4.47 -1.15 17.64
N VAL A 97 -5.36 -1.36 16.67
CA VAL A 97 -5.43 -0.51 15.47
C VAL A 97 -6.50 0.55 15.74
N PRO A 98 -6.12 1.83 15.88
CA PRO A 98 -7.07 2.89 16.20
C PRO A 98 -7.99 3.17 15.01
N CYS A 99 -9.22 3.58 15.30
CA CYS A 99 -10.11 4.23 14.34
C CYS A 99 -10.35 5.66 14.81
N LEU A 100 -9.77 6.62 14.09
CA LEU A 100 -9.82 8.05 14.42
C LEU A 100 -10.31 8.81 13.19
N PRO A 101 -11.05 9.91 13.35
CA PRO A 101 -11.32 10.83 12.24
C PRO A 101 -10.01 11.36 11.67
N ARG A 102 -9.82 11.23 10.37
CA ARG A 102 -8.64 11.72 9.63
C ARG A 102 -9.09 12.46 8.39
N ALA A 103 -8.39 13.53 8.03
CA ALA A 103 -8.65 14.31 6.83
C ALA A 103 -7.50 14.11 5.83
N PRO A 104 -7.77 14.20 4.52
CA PRO A 104 -6.71 14.18 3.51
C PRO A 104 -5.81 15.42 3.62
N LEU A 105 -4.59 15.30 3.11
CA LEU A 105 -3.61 16.38 2.98
C LEU A 105 -3.69 17.08 1.61
N LEU A 106 -4.07 16.35 0.56
CA LEU A 106 -4.23 16.79 -0.82
C LEU A 106 -5.69 17.05 -1.21
#